data_AF-A0A813D662-F1
#
_entry.id   AF-A0A813D662-F1
#
_cell.length_a   1.000
_cell.length_b   1.000
_cell.length_c   1.000
_cell.angle_alpha   90.00
_cell.angle_beta   90.00
_cell.angle_gamma   90.00
#
_symmetry.space_group_name_H-M   'P 1'
#
loop_
_entity.id
_entity.type
_entity.pdbx_description
1 polymer ?
#
loop_
_entity_poly.entity_id
_entity_poly.type
_entity_poly.pdbx_seq_one_letter_code
_entity_poly.pdbx_strand_id
1 'polypeptide(L)'
;MAEAGKALAAAAKVRGNELFAKKTTEGYKEALLAYEEAILHDPEDHVFHANCAATHIELAADGWKPQKKVEAYARALLAARNCTRLGPAWAKGYVRQSTAEFELVAAVAKWEERKKQDEKWKKDDEERAEKTRKEGKEPFTSSFDKESDGEVEASLKLAIDGACLSACEASCRKGLELEPENAALRTRLQALRDAGHATEEAKDRELRNQAAAAPFKAQGNAAVSAKKWKEAQERYTEAMAQDPFDHVFYSNRSAAYAESEDYEKALADAERCVALAPEFAKGYSRQAHALFHVGRYVEMELAAKKGVALDAASTALQDLLKQAQAETTETVVVQERMHKLRQEKRQDAKLQDLMKGLGGNVQMFNPGGGGGMGDLSGLLAGLGGGGGMGGGYGGGGGGFGGFGGGAKARMTEEQMRGMARAAASAPAAASAPAASGETVWESSTSAAAAPAATSFGPK
;
A
#
# COMPACT_ATOMS: atom_id res chain seq x y z
N MET A 1 -49.79 8.07 -17.04
CA MET A 1 -48.55 7.44 -17.55
C MET A 1 -47.31 7.98 -16.85
N ALA A 2 -47.02 9.30 -16.87
CA ALA A 2 -45.84 9.86 -16.20
C ALA A 2 -45.80 9.62 -14.67
N GLU A 3 -46.92 9.83 -13.96
CA GLU A 3 -47.05 9.52 -12.52
C GLU A 3 -46.82 8.04 -12.19
N ALA A 4 -47.32 7.13 -13.05
CA ALA A 4 -47.11 5.69 -12.88
C ALA A 4 -45.64 5.29 -13.10
N GLY A 5 -44.94 5.93 -14.05
CA GLY A 5 -43.50 5.73 -14.29
C GLY A 5 -42.67 6.14 -13.09
N LYS A 6 -42.94 7.30 -12.47
CA LYS A 6 -42.24 7.76 -11.27
C LYS A 6 -42.42 6.83 -10.08
N ALA A 7 -43.62 6.28 -9.88
CA ALA A 7 -43.87 5.30 -8.82
C ALA A 7 -43.06 4.00 -9.03
N LEU A 8 -42.98 3.51 -10.27
CA LEU A 8 -42.16 2.36 -10.62
C LEU A 8 -40.66 2.65 -10.42
N ALA A 9 -40.19 3.82 -10.84
CA ALA A 9 -38.79 4.23 -10.64
C ALA A 9 -38.43 4.30 -9.15
N ALA A 10 -39.33 4.86 -8.32
CA ALA A 10 -39.15 4.92 -6.88
C ALA A 10 -39.10 3.51 -6.24
N ALA A 11 -39.98 2.60 -6.65
CA ALA A 11 -39.98 1.21 -6.16
C ALA A 11 -38.68 0.48 -6.56
N ALA A 12 -38.23 0.63 -7.80
CA ALA A 12 -36.99 0.06 -8.29
C ALA A 12 -35.76 0.61 -7.54
N LYS A 13 -35.73 1.91 -7.24
CA LYS A 13 -34.70 2.53 -6.38
C LYS A 13 -34.70 1.96 -4.96
N VAL A 14 -35.86 1.79 -4.33
CA VAL A 14 -35.95 1.20 -2.97
C VAL A 14 -35.36 -0.20 -2.97
N ARG A 15 -35.77 -1.04 -3.92
CA ARG A 15 -35.21 -2.39 -4.12
C ARG A 15 -33.70 -2.33 -4.35
N GLY A 16 -33.22 -1.44 -5.21
CA GLY A 16 -31.80 -1.24 -5.46
C GLY A 16 -31.02 -0.85 -4.20
N ASN A 17 -31.57 0.03 -3.36
CA ASN A 17 -30.93 0.45 -2.11
C ASN A 17 -30.82 -0.70 -1.11
N GLU A 18 -31.85 -1.54 -0.98
CA GLU A 18 -31.86 -2.73 -0.11
C GLU A 18 -30.79 -3.74 -0.56
N LEU A 19 -30.69 -3.97 -1.88
CA LEU A 19 -29.70 -4.85 -2.49
C LEU A 19 -28.27 -4.32 -2.31
N PHE A 20 -28.08 -3.02 -2.53
CA PHE A 20 -26.79 -2.34 -2.33
C PHE A 20 -26.34 -2.43 -0.86
N ALA A 21 -27.27 -2.32 0.09
CA ALA A 21 -26.96 -2.40 1.52
C ALA A 21 -26.43 -3.78 1.97
N LYS A 22 -26.63 -4.84 1.18
CA LYS A 22 -26.07 -6.18 1.46
C LYS A 22 -24.55 -6.21 1.40
N LYS A 23 -23.91 -5.27 0.68
CA LYS A 23 -22.45 -5.19 0.50
C LYS A 23 -21.81 -6.49 0.00
N THR A 24 -22.49 -7.15 -0.93
CA THR A 24 -21.98 -8.35 -1.61
C THR A 24 -21.89 -8.06 -3.11
N THR A 25 -20.94 -8.70 -3.80
CA THR A 25 -20.80 -8.56 -5.25
C THR A 25 -22.10 -8.86 -5.99
N GLU A 26 -22.84 -9.89 -5.56
CA GLU A 26 -24.13 -10.22 -6.16
C GLU A 26 -25.21 -9.18 -5.84
N GLY A 27 -25.26 -8.69 -4.60
CA GLY A 27 -26.15 -7.60 -4.21
C GLY A 27 -25.91 -6.33 -5.02
N TYR A 28 -24.65 -6.01 -5.33
CA TYR A 28 -24.32 -4.88 -6.20
C TYR A 28 -24.75 -5.08 -7.65
N LYS A 29 -24.59 -6.28 -8.23
CA LYS A 29 -25.09 -6.56 -9.58
C LYS A 29 -26.62 -6.43 -9.67
N GLU A 30 -27.33 -7.03 -8.71
CA GLU A 30 -28.80 -6.93 -8.67
C GLU A 30 -29.26 -5.49 -8.40
N ALA A 31 -28.54 -4.73 -7.56
CA ALA A 31 -28.81 -3.32 -7.33
C ALA A 31 -28.65 -2.50 -8.61
N LEU A 32 -27.61 -2.78 -9.42
CA LEU A 32 -27.37 -2.11 -10.69
C LEU A 32 -28.57 -2.29 -11.63
N LEU A 33 -29.05 -3.53 -11.81
CA LEU A 33 -30.23 -3.82 -12.63
C LEU A 33 -31.45 -3.05 -12.14
N ALA A 34 -31.64 -2.94 -10.83
CA ALA A 34 -32.75 -2.19 -10.24
C ALA A 34 -32.62 -0.66 -10.47
N TYR A 35 -31.42 -0.11 -10.42
CA TYR A 35 -31.22 1.30 -10.73
C TYR A 35 -31.33 1.60 -12.23
N GLU A 36 -30.90 0.69 -13.10
CA GLU A 36 -31.11 0.79 -14.55
C GLU A 36 -32.61 0.73 -14.90
N GLU A 37 -33.38 -0.14 -14.24
CA GLU A 37 -34.85 -0.14 -14.33
C GLU A 37 -35.45 1.22 -13.88
N ALA A 38 -34.94 1.80 -12.79
CA ALA A 38 -35.38 3.11 -12.34
C ALA A 38 -35.10 4.21 -13.39
N ILE A 39 -33.93 4.19 -14.03
CA ILE A 39 -33.56 5.12 -15.12
C ILE A 39 -34.48 4.93 -16.34
N LEU A 40 -34.84 3.69 -16.68
CA LEU A 40 -35.77 3.43 -17.79
C LEU A 40 -37.15 4.06 -17.53
N HIS A 41 -37.59 4.11 -16.28
CA HIS A 41 -38.88 4.66 -15.89
C HIS A 41 -38.87 6.18 -15.66
N ASP A 42 -37.75 6.76 -15.20
CA ASP A 42 -37.58 8.20 -15.04
C ASP A 42 -36.10 8.61 -15.29
N PRO A 43 -35.72 8.84 -16.55
CA PRO A 43 -34.32 9.03 -16.95
C PRO A 43 -33.71 10.36 -16.53
N GLU A 44 -34.54 11.33 -16.16
CA GLU A 44 -34.13 12.70 -15.79
C GLU A 44 -33.76 12.84 -14.31
N ASP A 45 -34.09 11.85 -13.46
CA ASP A 45 -33.69 11.85 -12.06
C ASP A 45 -32.20 11.46 -11.92
N HIS A 46 -31.39 12.47 -11.67
CA HIS A 46 -29.95 12.38 -11.44
C HIS A 46 -29.57 11.43 -10.28
N VAL A 47 -30.47 11.16 -9.32
CA VAL A 47 -30.20 10.28 -8.17
C VAL A 47 -29.98 8.83 -8.61
N PHE A 48 -30.71 8.34 -9.62
CA PHE A 48 -30.55 6.96 -10.10
C PHE A 48 -29.19 6.77 -10.77
N HIS A 49 -28.80 7.68 -11.67
CA HIS A 49 -27.47 7.68 -12.30
C HIS A 49 -26.36 7.70 -11.26
N ALA A 50 -26.55 8.49 -10.20
CA ALA A 50 -25.57 8.59 -9.13
C ALA A 50 -25.50 7.30 -8.28
N ASN A 51 -26.61 6.60 -8.09
CA ASN A 51 -26.62 5.29 -7.47
C ASN A 51 -25.93 4.23 -8.34
N CYS A 52 -26.18 4.20 -9.66
CA CYS A 52 -25.41 3.36 -10.60
C CYS A 52 -23.91 3.64 -10.51
N ALA A 53 -23.51 4.92 -10.48
CA ALA A 53 -22.11 5.29 -10.34
C ALA A 53 -21.47 4.73 -9.06
N ALA A 54 -22.17 4.86 -7.92
CA ALA A 54 -21.69 4.29 -6.66
C ALA A 54 -21.59 2.76 -6.71
N THR A 55 -22.58 2.08 -7.31
CA THR A 55 -22.58 0.61 -7.43
C THR A 55 -21.45 0.09 -8.30
N HIS A 56 -21.15 0.77 -9.41
CA HIS A 56 -19.99 0.42 -10.23
C HIS A 56 -18.65 0.63 -9.51
N ILE A 57 -18.51 1.67 -8.68
CA ILE A 57 -17.32 1.91 -7.86
C ILE A 57 -17.10 0.75 -6.88
N GLU A 58 -18.15 0.29 -6.19
CA GLU A 58 -18.07 -0.85 -5.27
C GLU A 58 -17.74 -2.16 -6.00
N LEU A 59 -18.37 -2.42 -7.15
CA LEU A 59 -18.06 -3.60 -7.97
C LEU A 59 -16.60 -3.63 -8.46
N ALA A 60 -16.01 -2.46 -8.75
CA ALA A 60 -14.61 -2.35 -9.14
C ALA A 60 -13.65 -2.68 -7.98
N ALA A 61 -14.07 -2.46 -6.72
CA ALA A 61 -13.29 -2.82 -5.56
C ALA A 61 -13.18 -4.34 -5.39
N ASP A 62 -14.27 -5.08 -5.67
CA ASP A 62 -14.34 -6.55 -5.59
C ASP A 62 -13.64 -7.27 -6.75
N GLY A 63 -13.57 -6.64 -7.93
CA GLY A 63 -12.99 -7.26 -9.13
C GLY A 63 -11.49 -7.51 -9.00
N TRP A 64 -10.99 -8.71 -9.29
CA TRP A 64 -9.54 -8.99 -9.23
C TRP A 64 -8.81 -8.70 -10.55
N LYS A 65 -9.47 -8.87 -11.70
CA LYS A 65 -8.86 -8.67 -13.03
C LYS A 65 -8.73 -7.16 -13.35
N PRO A 66 -7.53 -6.66 -13.72
CA PRO A 66 -7.31 -5.24 -14.02
C PRO A 66 -8.26 -4.68 -15.10
N GLN A 67 -8.51 -5.42 -16.18
CA GLN A 67 -9.47 -5.00 -17.22
C GLN A 67 -10.87 -4.74 -16.67
N LYS A 68 -11.40 -5.68 -15.86
CA LYS A 68 -12.75 -5.55 -15.29
C LYS A 68 -12.87 -4.32 -14.38
N LYS A 69 -11.78 -3.93 -13.69
CA LYS A 69 -11.75 -2.68 -12.92
C LYS A 69 -11.85 -1.45 -13.83
N VAL A 70 -11.10 -1.42 -14.93
CA VAL A 70 -11.16 -0.33 -15.92
C VAL A 70 -12.58 -0.18 -16.45
N GLU A 71 -13.22 -1.28 -16.85
CA GLU A 71 -14.58 -1.23 -17.37
C GLU A 71 -15.60 -0.77 -16.33
N ALA A 72 -15.50 -1.27 -15.09
CA ALA A 72 -16.40 -0.86 -14.01
C ALA A 72 -16.24 0.63 -13.69
N TYR A 73 -15.02 1.15 -13.58
CA TYR A 73 -14.79 2.58 -13.34
C TYR A 73 -15.19 3.45 -14.54
N ALA A 74 -15.03 2.98 -15.77
CA ALA A 74 -15.51 3.69 -16.96
C ALA A 74 -17.05 3.82 -16.96
N ARG A 75 -17.77 2.74 -16.61
CA ARG A 75 -19.23 2.79 -16.43
C ARG A 75 -19.63 3.72 -15.26
N ALA A 76 -18.89 3.68 -14.15
CA ALA A 76 -19.11 4.60 -13.04
C ALA A 76 -18.95 6.07 -13.48
N LEU A 77 -17.95 6.37 -14.30
CA LEU A 77 -17.69 7.72 -14.79
C LEU A 77 -18.81 8.21 -15.71
N LEU A 78 -19.29 7.36 -16.63
CA LEU A 78 -20.41 7.70 -17.50
C LEU A 78 -21.68 8.00 -16.69
N ALA A 79 -22.01 7.15 -15.72
CA ALA A 79 -23.15 7.36 -14.84
C ALA A 79 -23.00 8.64 -13.99
N ALA A 80 -21.79 8.91 -13.47
CA ALA A 80 -21.53 10.12 -12.70
C ALA A 80 -21.63 11.41 -13.53
N ARG A 81 -21.17 11.39 -14.79
CA ARG A 81 -21.31 12.51 -15.73
C ARG A 81 -22.78 12.78 -16.09
N ASN A 82 -23.59 11.73 -16.23
CA ASN A 82 -25.04 11.90 -16.38
C ASN A 82 -25.67 12.53 -15.14
N CYS A 83 -25.27 12.09 -13.95
CA CYS A 83 -25.72 12.70 -12.70
C CYS A 83 -25.37 14.20 -12.63
N THR A 84 -24.13 14.60 -12.89
CA THR A 84 -23.72 16.01 -12.81
C THR A 84 -24.33 16.87 -13.93
N ARG A 85 -24.60 16.30 -15.11
CA ARG A 85 -25.34 16.98 -16.19
C ARG A 85 -26.79 17.25 -15.81
N LEU A 86 -27.48 16.27 -15.22
CA LEU A 86 -28.90 16.36 -14.84
C LEU A 86 -29.10 17.14 -13.52
N GLY A 87 -28.15 17.04 -12.59
CA GLY A 87 -28.16 17.69 -11.27
C GLY A 87 -26.91 18.51 -11.00
N PRO A 88 -26.66 19.61 -11.73
CA PRO A 88 -25.41 20.39 -11.63
C PRO A 88 -25.24 21.14 -10.30
N ALA A 89 -26.30 21.26 -9.49
CA ALA A 89 -26.25 21.88 -8.17
C ALA A 89 -26.07 20.84 -7.03
N TRP A 90 -25.84 19.56 -7.34
CA TRP A 90 -25.74 18.50 -6.35
C TRP A 90 -24.30 17.99 -6.19
N ALA A 91 -23.65 18.41 -5.11
CA ALA A 91 -22.24 18.10 -4.84
C ALA A 91 -21.93 16.59 -4.81
N LYS A 92 -22.88 15.75 -4.37
CA LYS A 92 -22.70 14.28 -4.34
C LYS A 92 -22.46 13.69 -5.74
N GLY A 93 -22.98 14.30 -6.80
CA GLY A 93 -22.66 13.92 -8.17
C GLY A 93 -21.18 14.12 -8.48
N TYR A 94 -20.63 15.27 -8.11
CA TYR A 94 -19.21 15.59 -8.28
C TYR A 94 -18.29 14.70 -7.43
N VAL A 95 -18.69 14.31 -6.21
CA VAL A 95 -17.96 13.33 -5.40
C VAL A 95 -17.80 12.00 -6.12
N ARG A 96 -18.89 11.51 -6.73
CA ARG A 96 -18.90 10.26 -7.48
C ARG A 96 -18.08 10.39 -8.78
N GLN A 97 -18.22 11.50 -9.49
CA GLN A 97 -17.47 11.77 -10.72
C GLN A 97 -15.97 11.84 -10.46
N SER A 98 -15.52 12.64 -9.49
CA SER A 98 -14.11 12.77 -9.15
C SER A 98 -13.51 11.44 -8.65
N THR A 99 -14.31 10.63 -7.94
CA THR A 99 -13.90 9.28 -7.53
C THR A 99 -13.70 8.38 -8.74
N ALA A 100 -14.68 8.30 -9.64
CA ALA A 100 -14.57 7.48 -10.85
C ALA A 100 -13.40 7.92 -11.75
N GLU A 101 -13.18 9.22 -11.93
CA GLU A 101 -12.06 9.76 -12.73
C GLU A 101 -10.71 9.35 -12.14
N PHE A 102 -10.52 9.53 -10.83
CA PHE A 102 -9.27 9.20 -10.16
C PHE A 102 -8.97 7.70 -10.18
N GLU A 103 -9.95 6.87 -9.82
CA GLU A 103 -9.76 5.42 -9.78
C GLU A 103 -9.61 4.82 -11.18
N LEU A 104 -10.28 5.38 -12.20
CA LEU A 104 -10.13 4.93 -13.59
C LEU A 104 -8.71 5.17 -14.09
N VAL A 105 -8.12 6.34 -13.85
CA VAL A 105 -6.73 6.64 -14.22
C VAL A 105 -5.77 5.63 -13.58
N ALA A 106 -5.95 5.35 -12.29
CA ALA A 106 -5.12 4.37 -11.59
C ALA A 106 -5.32 2.93 -12.11
N ALA A 107 -6.55 2.55 -12.44
CA ALA A 107 -6.88 1.24 -12.99
C ALA A 107 -6.28 1.04 -14.39
N VAL A 108 -6.35 2.05 -15.26
CA VAL A 108 -5.76 2.02 -16.61
C VAL A 108 -4.25 1.85 -16.52
N ALA A 109 -3.57 2.61 -15.65
CA ALA A 109 -2.13 2.48 -15.46
C ALA A 109 -1.71 1.05 -15.07
N LYS A 110 -2.42 0.44 -14.12
CA LYS A 110 -2.18 -0.96 -13.70
C LYS A 110 -2.49 -1.98 -14.79
N TRP A 111 -3.54 -1.74 -15.58
CA TRP A 111 -3.88 -2.64 -16.68
C TRP A 111 -2.82 -2.60 -17.79
N GLU A 112 -2.31 -1.42 -18.13
CA GLU A 112 -1.20 -1.27 -19.10
C GLU A 112 0.10 -1.91 -18.60
N GLU A 113 0.42 -1.78 -17.31
CA GLU A 113 1.55 -2.50 -16.71
C GLU A 113 1.38 -4.02 -16.82
N ARG A 114 0.17 -4.52 -16.55
CA ARG A 114 -0.14 -5.95 -16.67
C ARG A 114 0.02 -6.45 -18.11
N LYS A 115 -0.44 -5.68 -19.11
CA LYS A 115 -0.25 -6.03 -20.53
C LYS A 115 1.22 -6.23 -20.88
N LYS A 116 2.08 -5.30 -20.46
CA LYS A 116 3.55 -5.41 -20.67
C LYS A 116 4.13 -6.65 -20.00
N GLN A 117 3.65 -6.98 -18.80
CA GLN A 117 4.06 -8.18 -18.08
C GLN A 117 3.63 -9.47 -18.80
N ASP A 118 2.40 -9.52 -19.32
CA ASP A 118 1.89 -10.66 -20.06
C ASP A 118 2.62 -10.83 -21.41
N GLU A 119 2.97 -9.73 -22.09
CA GLU A 119 3.83 -9.76 -23.29
C GLU A 119 5.21 -10.32 -22.99
N LYS A 120 5.81 -9.90 -21.87
CA LYS A 120 7.10 -10.44 -21.42
C LYS A 120 7.01 -11.94 -21.15
N TRP A 121 5.99 -12.40 -20.43
CA TRP A 121 5.79 -13.83 -20.16
C TRP A 121 5.57 -14.65 -21.43
N LYS A 122 4.83 -14.13 -22.40
CA LYS A 122 4.68 -14.80 -23.71
C LYS A 122 6.04 -15.02 -24.38
N LYS A 123 6.90 -14.00 -24.36
CA LYS A 123 8.24 -14.10 -24.93
C LYS A 123 9.13 -15.09 -24.16
N ASP A 124 9.11 -15.05 -22.84
CA ASP A 124 9.88 -15.98 -21.98
C ASP A 124 9.42 -17.45 -22.20
N ASP A 125 8.11 -17.67 -22.36
CA ASP A 125 7.53 -18.99 -22.67
C ASP A 125 7.93 -19.48 -24.07
N GLU A 126 7.94 -18.60 -25.08
CA GLU A 126 8.40 -18.91 -26.44
C GLU A 126 9.88 -19.30 -26.45
N GLU A 127 10.73 -18.54 -25.75
CA GLU A 127 12.16 -18.85 -25.60
C GLU A 127 12.38 -20.19 -24.88
N ARG A 128 11.59 -20.47 -23.83
CA ARG A 128 11.65 -21.76 -23.11
C ARG A 128 11.19 -22.91 -24.00
N ALA A 129 10.10 -22.75 -24.74
CA ALA A 129 9.58 -23.74 -25.66
C ALA A 129 10.61 -24.06 -26.76
N GLU A 130 11.27 -23.04 -27.31
CA GLU A 130 12.36 -23.19 -28.28
C GLU A 130 13.55 -23.95 -27.68
N LYS A 131 13.95 -23.61 -26.45
CA LYS A 131 15.02 -24.32 -25.73
C LYS A 131 14.68 -25.80 -25.52
N THR A 132 13.47 -26.11 -25.05
CA THR A 132 13.02 -27.50 -24.89
C THR A 132 13.00 -28.27 -26.20
N ARG A 133 12.61 -27.62 -27.30
CA ARG A 133 12.65 -28.20 -28.65
C ARG A 133 14.09 -28.49 -29.10
N LYS A 134 15.04 -27.59 -28.83
CA LYS A 134 16.47 -27.80 -29.14
C LYS A 134 17.09 -28.95 -28.32
N GLU A 135 16.61 -29.17 -27.10
CA GLU A 135 17.04 -30.29 -26.24
C GLU A 135 16.37 -31.64 -26.60
N GLY A 136 15.53 -31.69 -27.63
CA GLY A 136 14.82 -32.92 -28.04
C GLY A 136 13.75 -33.38 -27.05
N LYS A 137 13.33 -32.52 -26.12
CA LYS A 137 12.26 -32.77 -25.15
C LYS A 137 10.93 -32.26 -25.71
N GLU A 138 9.83 -32.73 -25.14
CA GLU A 138 8.53 -32.15 -25.47
C GLU A 138 8.52 -30.64 -25.20
N PRO A 139 7.90 -29.84 -26.09
CA PRO A 139 7.86 -28.39 -25.92
C PRO A 139 7.16 -28.06 -24.61
N PHE A 140 7.75 -27.16 -23.83
CA PHE A 140 7.07 -26.60 -22.67
C PHE A 140 5.75 -25.94 -23.12
N THR A 141 4.62 -26.44 -22.60
CA THR A 141 3.32 -25.80 -22.74
C THR A 141 2.90 -25.22 -21.39
N SER A 142 2.75 -23.89 -21.31
CA SER A 142 2.16 -23.25 -20.14
C SER A 142 0.74 -23.82 -19.91
N SER A 143 0.48 -24.35 -18.72
CA SER A 143 -0.84 -24.79 -18.28
C SER A 143 -1.73 -23.64 -17.79
N PHE A 144 -1.24 -22.39 -17.85
CA PHE A 144 -2.03 -21.24 -17.43
C PHE A 144 -3.04 -20.90 -18.53
N ASP A 145 -4.33 -20.97 -18.21
CA ASP A 145 -5.42 -20.60 -19.10
C ASP A 145 -5.16 -19.20 -19.68
N LYS A 146 -4.84 -19.17 -20.98
CA LYS A 146 -4.71 -17.96 -21.78
C LYS A 146 -6.11 -17.39 -22.08
N GLU A 147 -6.92 -17.14 -21.06
CA GLU A 147 -8.01 -16.19 -21.25
C GLU A 147 -7.34 -14.84 -21.51
N SER A 148 -7.21 -14.47 -22.78
CA SER A 148 -6.83 -13.11 -23.14
C SER A 148 -7.86 -12.19 -22.49
N ASP A 149 -7.39 -11.24 -21.69
CA ASP A 149 -8.16 -10.05 -21.36
C ASP A 149 -8.72 -9.51 -22.70
N GLY A 150 -10.03 -9.66 -22.90
CA GLY A 150 -10.68 -9.30 -24.16
C GLY A 150 -10.55 -7.81 -24.45
N GLU A 151 -10.96 -7.34 -25.63
CA GLU A 151 -11.02 -5.91 -25.87
C GLU A 151 -12.07 -5.25 -24.95
N VAL A 152 -11.75 -4.07 -24.43
CA VAL A 152 -12.72 -3.26 -23.68
C VAL A 152 -13.82 -2.81 -24.63
N GLU A 153 -15.06 -2.85 -24.14
CA GLU A 153 -16.24 -2.43 -24.89
C GLU A 153 -16.05 -1.03 -25.52
N ALA A 154 -16.30 -0.91 -26.83
CA ALA A 154 -16.07 0.33 -27.58
C ALA A 154 -16.83 1.55 -27.00
N SER A 155 -18.00 1.32 -26.39
CA SER A 155 -18.81 2.34 -25.73
C SER A 155 -18.10 3.02 -24.55
N LEU A 156 -17.13 2.35 -23.93
CA LEU A 156 -16.39 2.85 -22.76
C LEU A 156 -15.13 3.63 -23.14
N LYS A 157 -14.68 3.50 -24.38
CA LYS A 157 -13.41 4.08 -24.85
C LYS A 157 -13.36 5.60 -24.66
N LEU A 158 -14.45 6.30 -24.97
CA LEU A 158 -14.54 7.75 -24.78
C LEU A 158 -14.39 8.17 -23.30
N ALA A 159 -14.93 7.38 -22.38
CA ALA A 159 -14.80 7.65 -20.95
C ALA A 159 -13.37 7.40 -20.47
N ILE A 160 -12.74 6.33 -20.96
CA ILE A 160 -11.36 5.96 -20.66
C ILE A 160 -10.39 7.03 -21.17
N ASP A 161 -10.49 7.39 -22.45
CA ASP A 161 -9.62 8.37 -23.10
C ASP A 161 -9.81 9.78 -22.50
N GLY A 162 -11.03 10.08 -22.03
CA GLY A 162 -11.37 11.35 -21.40
C GLY A 162 -11.16 11.39 -19.88
N ALA A 163 -10.66 10.33 -19.25
CA ALA A 163 -10.34 10.32 -17.82
C ALA A 163 -8.90 10.76 -17.60
N CYS A 164 -8.72 11.81 -16.82
CA CYS A 164 -7.41 12.34 -16.47
C CYS A 164 -7.45 13.04 -15.11
N LEU A 165 -6.29 13.28 -14.53
CA LEU A 165 -6.17 13.95 -13.23
C LEU A 165 -6.74 15.38 -13.27
N SER A 166 -6.62 16.09 -14.40
CA SER A 166 -7.17 17.45 -14.55
C SER A 166 -8.70 17.47 -14.62
N ALA A 167 -9.32 16.45 -15.24
CA ALA A 167 -10.77 16.28 -15.18
C ALA A 167 -11.23 16.01 -13.73
N CYS A 168 -10.50 15.13 -13.01
CA CYS A 168 -10.74 14.86 -11.60
C CYS A 168 -10.64 16.14 -10.75
N GLU A 169 -9.61 16.96 -10.98
CA GLU A 169 -9.44 18.25 -10.31
C GLU A 169 -10.61 19.20 -10.58
N ALA A 170 -11.02 19.33 -11.85
CA ALA A 170 -12.14 20.18 -12.23
C ALA A 170 -13.45 19.73 -11.55
N SER A 171 -13.72 18.43 -11.51
CA SER A 171 -14.85 17.84 -10.78
C SER A 171 -14.79 18.17 -9.28
N CYS A 172 -13.60 18.05 -8.66
CA CYS A 172 -13.42 18.39 -7.26
C CYS A 172 -13.73 19.86 -6.99
N ARG A 173 -13.12 20.77 -7.76
CA ARG A 173 -13.30 22.22 -7.59
C ARG A 173 -14.76 22.61 -7.80
N LYS A 174 -15.42 22.05 -8.82
CA LYS A 174 -16.84 22.34 -9.07
C LYS A 174 -17.75 21.89 -7.94
N GLY A 175 -17.49 20.72 -7.35
CA GLY A 175 -18.23 20.28 -6.17
C GLY A 175 -17.95 21.13 -4.92
N LEU A 176 -16.73 21.64 -4.76
CA LEU A 176 -16.35 22.54 -3.65
C LEU A 176 -16.94 23.95 -3.79
N GLU A 177 -17.27 24.41 -5.00
CA GLU A 177 -18.06 25.64 -5.20
C GLU A 177 -19.46 25.51 -4.59
N LEU A 178 -20.02 24.29 -4.54
CA LEU A 178 -21.35 24.00 -4.00
C LEU A 178 -21.30 23.71 -2.49
N GLU A 179 -20.36 22.88 -2.08
CA GLU A 179 -20.13 22.49 -0.68
C GLU A 179 -18.65 22.68 -0.33
N PRO A 180 -18.25 23.88 0.10
CA PRO A 180 -16.85 24.17 0.41
C PRO A 180 -16.26 23.19 1.43
N GLU A 181 -17.05 22.81 2.44
CA GLU A 181 -16.64 21.92 3.53
C GLU A 181 -16.69 20.42 3.21
N ASN A 182 -16.92 20.03 1.95
CA ASN A 182 -17.04 18.62 1.58
C ASN A 182 -15.71 17.86 1.74
N ALA A 183 -15.63 17.02 2.77
CA ALA A 183 -14.42 16.29 3.14
C ALA A 183 -13.93 15.34 2.04
N ALA A 184 -14.83 14.70 1.29
CA ALA A 184 -14.46 13.74 0.24
C ALA A 184 -13.78 14.46 -0.93
N LEU A 185 -14.31 15.61 -1.35
CA LEU A 185 -13.71 16.43 -2.41
C LEU A 185 -12.39 17.06 -1.97
N ARG A 186 -12.32 17.60 -0.75
CA ARG A 186 -11.06 18.15 -0.20
C ARG A 186 -9.97 17.08 -0.10
N THR A 187 -10.31 15.90 0.39
CA THR A 187 -9.38 14.75 0.47
C THR A 187 -8.93 14.31 -0.91
N ARG A 188 -9.84 14.28 -1.91
CA ARG A 188 -9.48 13.94 -3.29
C ARG A 188 -8.53 14.97 -3.90
N LEU A 189 -8.80 16.25 -3.71
CA LEU A 189 -7.94 17.33 -4.18
C LEU A 189 -6.56 17.27 -3.49
N GLN A 190 -6.52 16.92 -2.20
CA GLN A 190 -5.27 16.64 -1.51
C GLN A 190 -4.51 15.46 -2.13
N ALA A 191 -5.19 14.35 -2.45
CA ALA A 191 -4.57 13.20 -3.09
C ALA A 191 -3.99 13.52 -4.48
N LEU A 192 -4.64 14.42 -5.24
CA LEU A 192 -4.12 14.93 -6.50
C LEU A 192 -2.80 15.68 -6.28
N ARG A 193 -2.73 16.58 -5.29
CA ARG A 193 -1.49 17.30 -4.94
C ARG A 193 -0.38 16.34 -4.50
N ASP A 194 -0.72 15.35 -3.67
CA ASP A 194 0.22 14.33 -3.20
C ASP A 194 0.77 13.49 -4.36
N ALA A 195 -0.04 13.27 -5.42
CA ALA A 195 0.38 12.64 -6.66
C ALA A 195 1.17 13.59 -7.61
N GLY A 196 1.50 14.81 -7.17
CA GLY A 196 2.19 15.81 -7.98
C GLY A 196 1.30 16.55 -8.98
N HIS A 197 -0.03 16.38 -8.89
CA HIS A 197 -1.00 17.07 -9.74
C HIS A 197 -1.55 18.30 -9.02
N ALA A 198 -1.00 19.47 -9.34
CA ALA A 198 -1.52 20.77 -8.91
C ALA A 198 -1.45 21.74 -10.10
N THR A 199 -2.60 22.22 -10.58
CA THR A 199 -2.66 23.12 -11.74
C THR A 199 -2.81 24.59 -11.35
N GLU A 200 -3.30 24.89 -10.15
CA GLU A 200 -3.67 26.25 -9.72
C GLU A 200 -3.29 26.53 -8.25
N GLU A 201 -2.01 26.76 -7.97
CA GLU A 201 -1.51 26.97 -6.59
C GLU A 201 -2.23 28.11 -5.85
N ALA A 202 -2.59 29.19 -6.55
CA ALA A 202 -3.30 30.33 -5.96
C ALA A 202 -4.67 29.91 -5.39
N LYS A 203 -5.46 29.18 -6.19
CA LYS A 203 -6.78 28.67 -5.75
C LYS A 203 -6.65 27.62 -4.66
N ASP A 204 -5.58 26.82 -4.68
CA ASP A 204 -5.33 25.87 -3.60
C ASP A 204 -5.06 26.58 -2.28
N ARG A 205 -4.30 27.68 -2.29
CA ARG A 205 -4.03 28.46 -1.08
C ARG A 205 -5.29 29.05 -0.44
N GLU A 206 -6.31 29.37 -1.25
CA GLU A 206 -7.61 29.85 -0.77
C GLU A 206 -8.39 28.78 0.02
N LEU A 207 -8.13 27.49 -0.23
CA LEU A 207 -8.77 26.38 0.48
C LEU A 207 -8.24 26.18 1.90
N ARG A 208 -7.19 26.92 2.28
CA ARG A 208 -6.55 26.81 3.58
C ARG A 208 -7.48 27.25 4.71
N ASN A 209 -7.70 26.36 5.67
CA ASN A 209 -8.45 26.62 6.88
C ASN A 209 -7.71 26.06 8.12
N GLN A 210 -6.78 26.86 8.65
CA GLN A 210 -6.00 26.50 9.84
C GLN A 210 -6.88 26.21 11.07
N ALA A 211 -7.96 26.97 11.24
CA ALA A 211 -8.86 26.82 12.38
C ALA A 211 -9.59 25.47 12.32
N ALA A 212 -10.07 25.07 11.15
CA ALA A 212 -10.67 23.75 10.93
C ALA A 212 -9.65 22.61 11.01
N ALA A 213 -8.38 22.85 10.66
CA ALA A 213 -7.31 21.86 10.75
C ALA A 213 -6.84 21.59 12.20
N ALA A 214 -6.88 22.59 13.07
CA ALA A 214 -6.38 22.53 14.45
C ALA A 214 -6.93 21.36 15.29
N PRO A 215 -8.24 21.06 15.33
CA PRO A 215 -8.77 19.92 16.11
C PRO A 215 -8.23 18.58 15.59
N PHE A 216 -8.15 18.39 14.27
CA PHE A 216 -7.62 17.17 13.66
C PHE A 216 -6.13 16.98 13.96
N LYS A 217 -5.35 18.07 13.95
CA LYS A 217 -3.96 18.06 14.40
C LYS A 217 -3.83 17.58 15.85
N ALA A 218 -4.66 18.11 16.76
CA ALA A 218 -4.62 17.73 18.16
C ALA A 218 -4.98 16.25 18.36
N GLN A 219 -6.00 15.75 17.66
CA GLN A 219 -6.38 14.34 17.67
C GLN A 219 -5.27 13.44 17.10
N GLY A 220 -4.65 13.83 15.98
CA GLY A 220 -3.52 13.12 15.39
C GLY A 220 -2.32 13.04 16.33
N ASN A 221 -1.98 14.14 17.00
CA ASN A 221 -0.92 14.15 18.01
C ASN A 221 -1.24 13.21 19.19
N ALA A 222 -2.50 13.23 19.67
CA ALA A 222 -2.93 12.34 20.75
C ALA A 222 -2.86 10.86 20.34
N ALA A 223 -3.27 10.53 19.12
CA ALA A 223 -3.16 9.18 18.57
C ALA A 223 -1.71 8.72 18.44
N VAL A 224 -0.79 9.59 18.02
CA VAL A 224 0.67 9.32 18.02
C VAL A 224 1.17 9.02 19.44
N SER A 225 0.81 9.83 20.43
CA SER A 225 1.17 9.57 21.84
C SER A 225 0.62 8.24 22.36
N ALA A 226 -0.54 7.82 21.86
CA ALA A 226 -1.16 6.54 22.17
C ALA A 226 -0.65 5.37 21.29
N LYS A 227 0.35 5.59 20.42
CA LYS A 227 0.87 4.61 19.44
C LYS A 227 -0.19 4.04 18.49
N LYS A 228 -1.26 4.78 18.25
CA LYS A 228 -2.33 4.43 17.30
C LYS A 228 -2.03 5.01 15.94
N TRP A 229 -1.08 4.40 15.22
CA TRP A 229 -0.51 4.95 13.99
C TRP A 229 -1.53 5.17 12.88
N LYS A 230 -2.44 4.21 12.64
CA LYS A 230 -3.48 4.34 11.61
C LYS A 230 -4.45 5.49 11.91
N GLU A 231 -4.90 5.58 13.17
CA GLU A 231 -5.78 6.68 13.60
C GLU A 231 -5.07 8.03 13.42
N ALA A 232 -3.77 8.12 13.78
CA ALA A 232 -2.98 9.33 13.55
C ALA A 232 -2.89 9.71 12.06
N GLN A 233 -2.65 8.73 11.18
CA GLN A 233 -2.59 8.95 9.73
C GLN A 233 -3.90 9.52 9.19
N GLU A 234 -5.05 8.99 9.64
CA GLU A 234 -6.37 9.49 9.27
C GLU A 234 -6.58 10.93 9.74
N ARG A 235 -6.32 11.22 11.02
CA ARG A 235 -6.52 12.56 11.58
C ARG A 235 -5.60 13.60 10.92
N TYR A 236 -4.35 13.27 10.60
CA TYR A 236 -3.50 14.20 9.83
C TYR A 236 -3.99 14.39 8.39
N THR A 237 -4.53 13.35 7.76
CA THR A 237 -5.12 13.47 6.42
C THR A 237 -6.35 14.39 6.43
N GLU A 238 -7.19 14.28 7.45
CA GLU A 238 -8.31 15.21 7.67
C GLU A 238 -7.81 16.64 7.91
N ALA A 239 -6.73 16.83 8.69
CA ALA A 239 -6.12 18.14 8.90
C ALA A 239 -5.58 18.75 7.58
N MET A 240 -4.94 17.94 6.73
CA MET A 240 -4.41 18.36 5.43
C MET A 240 -5.50 18.69 4.43
N ALA A 241 -6.64 18.00 4.48
CA ALA A 241 -7.80 18.37 3.67
C ALA A 241 -8.29 19.81 4.00
N GLN A 242 -8.09 20.27 5.24
CA GLN A 242 -8.42 21.64 5.68
C GLN A 242 -7.29 22.64 5.42
N ASP A 243 -6.04 22.33 5.78
CA ASP A 243 -4.88 23.16 5.49
C ASP A 243 -3.79 22.31 4.80
N PRO A 244 -3.77 22.28 3.45
CA PRO A 244 -2.87 21.43 2.69
C PRO A 244 -1.43 21.95 2.60
N PHE A 245 -1.16 23.15 3.16
CA PHE A 245 0.14 23.82 3.11
C PHE A 245 0.86 23.85 4.46
N ASP A 246 0.26 23.31 5.53
CA ASP A 246 0.98 23.12 6.78
C ASP A 246 1.90 21.88 6.68
N HIS A 247 3.17 22.15 6.42
CA HIS A 247 4.24 21.14 6.36
C HIS A 247 4.33 20.26 7.61
N VAL A 248 3.83 20.71 8.78
CA VAL A 248 3.85 19.93 10.03
C VAL A 248 2.98 18.69 9.93
N PHE A 249 1.85 18.74 9.20
CA PHE A 249 0.99 17.57 9.03
C PHE A 249 1.69 16.47 8.26
N TYR A 250 2.35 16.82 7.15
CA TYR A 250 3.16 15.88 6.39
C TYR A 250 4.32 15.33 7.23
N SER A 251 5.01 16.17 8.00
CA SER A 251 6.09 15.71 8.89
C SER A 251 5.61 14.68 9.93
N ASN A 252 4.43 14.91 10.51
CA ASN A 252 3.87 14.05 11.54
C ASN A 252 3.23 12.79 10.95
N ARG A 253 2.55 12.89 9.80
CA ARG A 253 1.99 11.74 9.08
C ARG A 253 3.09 10.84 8.51
N SER A 254 4.17 11.42 7.99
CA SER A 254 5.41 10.70 7.63
C SER A 254 5.95 9.87 8.79
N ALA A 255 6.01 10.46 10.00
CA ALA A 255 6.42 9.73 11.19
C ALA A 255 5.46 8.56 11.50
N ALA A 256 4.15 8.80 11.47
CA ALA A 256 3.16 7.75 11.71
C ALA A 256 3.19 6.63 10.65
N TYR A 257 3.53 6.93 9.40
CA TYR A 257 3.77 5.93 8.37
C TYR A 257 5.06 5.14 8.60
N ALA A 258 6.14 5.81 9.02
CA ALA A 258 7.39 5.13 9.35
C ALA A 258 7.22 4.15 10.53
N GLU A 259 6.44 4.55 11.55
CA GLU A 259 6.12 3.68 12.70
C GLU A 259 5.17 2.53 12.35
N SER A 260 4.35 2.66 11.28
CA SER A 260 3.60 1.54 10.70
C SER A 260 4.37 0.76 9.63
N GLU A 261 5.63 1.12 9.39
CA GLU A 261 6.54 0.57 8.37
C GLU A 261 6.09 0.78 6.90
N ASP A 262 5.20 1.74 6.65
CA ASP A 262 4.81 2.18 5.31
C ASP A 262 5.81 3.22 4.77
N TYR A 263 7.08 2.81 4.60
CA TYR A 263 8.19 3.74 4.34
C TYR A 263 8.09 4.52 3.02
N GLU A 264 7.44 3.97 1.99
CA GLU A 264 7.20 4.69 0.72
C GLU A 264 6.25 5.88 0.93
N LYS A 265 5.17 5.69 1.70
CA LYS A 265 4.25 6.78 2.04
C LYS A 265 4.92 7.78 2.99
N ALA A 266 5.74 7.28 3.92
CA ALA A 266 6.53 8.12 4.79
C ALA A 266 7.49 9.03 4.00
N LEU A 267 8.11 8.49 2.94
CA LEU A 267 9.00 9.22 2.06
C LEU A 267 8.25 10.30 1.27
N ALA A 268 7.13 9.96 0.64
CA ALA A 268 6.32 10.91 -0.11
C ALA A 268 5.89 12.11 0.76
N ASP A 269 5.43 11.84 1.99
CA ASP A 269 5.08 12.90 2.94
C ASP A 269 6.31 13.72 3.36
N ALA A 270 7.47 13.09 3.59
CA ALA A 270 8.67 13.81 3.95
C ALA A 270 9.19 14.72 2.82
N GLU A 271 9.14 14.25 1.58
CA GLU A 271 9.46 15.03 0.39
C GLU A 271 8.53 16.23 0.23
N ARG A 272 7.22 16.02 0.44
CA ARG A 272 6.25 17.11 0.42
C ARG A 272 6.47 18.10 1.56
N CYS A 273 6.84 17.64 2.75
CA CYS A 273 7.18 18.46 3.89
C CYS A 273 8.35 19.42 3.58
N VAL A 274 9.47 18.90 3.03
CA VAL A 274 10.65 19.73 2.70
C VAL A 274 10.41 20.63 1.49
N ALA A 275 9.51 20.25 0.58
CA ALA A 275 9.10 21.13 -0.52
C ALA A 275 8.28 22.32 -0.02
N LEU A 276 7.41 22.13 0.98
CA LEU A 276 6.60 23.19 1.57
C LEU A 276 7.39 24.08 2.54
N ALA A 277 8.37 23.51 3.26
CA ALA A 277 9.21 24.24 4.20
C ALA A 277 10.69 23.80 4.07
N PRO A 278 11.44 24.37 3.11
CA PRO A 278 12.85 24.03 2.89
C PRO A 278 13.78 24.33 4.06
N GLU A 279 13.39 25.20 4.99
CA GLU A 279 14.18 25.55 6.18
C GLU A 279 13.84 24.68 7.40
N PHE A 280 12.93 23.71 7.26
CA PHE A 280 12.50 22.87 8.36
C PHE A 280 13.40 21.63 8.52
N ALA A 281 14.44 21.74 9.34
CA ALA A 281 15.44 20.67 9.56
C ALA A 281 14.83 19.30 9.88
N LYS A 282 13.75 19.25 10.69
CA LYS A 282 13.06 18.00 11.04
C LYS A 282 12.43 17.31 9.83
N GLY A 283 12.02 18.05 8.80
CA GLY A 283 11.55 17.50 7.53
C GLY A 283 12.63 16.64 6.85
N TYR A 284 13.87 17.13 6.81
CA TYR A 284 15.00 16.36 6.29
C TYR A 284 15.34 15.15 7.15
N SER A 285 15.15 15.21 8.47
CA SER A 285 15.29 14.03 9.34
C SER A 285 14.27 12.95 8.98
N ARG A 286 13.00 13.34 8.72
CA ARG A 286 11.96 12.40 8.25
C ARG A 286 12.32 11.81 6.89
N GLN A 287 12.79 12.64 5.96
CA GLN A 287 13.16 12.23 4.62
C GLN A 287 14.32 11.23 4.64
N ALA A 288 15.41 11.54 5.33
CA ALA A 288 16.56 10.66 5.46
C ALA A 288 16.20 9.33 6.13
N HIS A 289 15.36 9.35 7.18
CA HIS A 289 14.88 8.13 7.82
C HIS A 289 14.07 7.25 6.85
N ALA A 290 13.13 7.83 6.09
CA ALA A 290 12.36 7.08 5.11
C ALA A 290 13.25 6.52 3.98
N LEU A 291 14.18 7.32 3.45
CA LEU A 291 15.13 6.91 2.41
C LEU A 291 16.02 5.74 2.85
N PHE A 292 16.44 5.70 4.12
CA PHE A 292 17.19 4.57 4.66
C PHE A 292 16.41 3.25 4.56
N HIS A 293 15.13 3.30 4.89
CA HIS A 293 14.24 2.14 4.88
C HIS A 293 13.67 1.78 3.51
N VAL A 294 13.75 2.68 2.53
CA VAL A 294 13.51 2.42 1.10
C VAL A 294 14.79 1.96 0.39
N GLY A 295 15.97 2.21 0.96
CA GLY A 295 17.27 1.77 0.41
C GLY A 295 17.92 2.77 -0.54
N ARG A 296 17.44 4.02 -0.55
CA ARG A 296 17.94 5.11 -1.40
C ARG A 296 19.01 5.93 -0.66
N TYR A 297 20.17 5.31 -0.43
CA TYR A 297 21.22 5.83 0.46
C TYR A 297 21.92 7.11 -0.03
N VAL A 298 22.10 7.29 -1.34
CA VAL A 298 22.69 8.52 -1.90
C VAL A 298 21.80 9.72 -1.62
N GLU A 299 20.50 9.57 -1.84
CA GLU A 299 19.51 10.62 -1.58
C GLU A 299 19.37 10.88 -0.09
N MET A 300 19.47 9.83 0.74
CA MET A 300 19.52 9.95 2.20
C MET A 300 20.68 10.84 2.63
N GLU A 301 21.89 10.63 2.08
CA GLU A 301 23.06 11.43 2.42
C GLU A 301 22.85 12.91 2.06
N LEU A 302 22.29 13.19 0.88
CA LEU A 302 21.97 14.55 0.44
C LEU A 302 20.94 15.22 1.36
N ALA A 303 19.86 14.51 1.72
CA ALA A 303 18.84 15.01 2.64
C ALA A 303 19.43 15.27 4.04
N ALA A 304 20.23 14.34 4.57
CA ALA A 304 20.87 14.48 5.87
C ALA A 304 21.86 15.65 5.89
N LYS A 305 22.68 15.84 4.84
CA LYS A 305 23.58 17.00 4.72
C LYS A 305 22.83 18.33 4.75
N LYS A 306 21.72 18.44 4.01
CA LYS A 306 20.86 19.63 4.02
C LYS A 306 20.28 19.87 5.42
N GLY A 307 19.77 18.82 6.06
CA GLY A 307 19.26 18.90 7.43
C GLY A 307 20.32 19.38 8.43
N VAL A 308 21.54 18.81 8.41
CA VAL A 308 22.66 19.22 9.29
C VAL A 308 23.07 20.67 9.02
N ALA A 309 23.02 21.14 7.77
CA ALA A 309 23.33 22.53 7.46
C ALA A 309 22.31 23.51 8.09
N LEU A 310 21.05 23.09 8.25
CA LEU A 310 19.99 23.88 8.89
C LEU A 310 20.03 23.78 10.42
N ASP A 311 20.34 22.60 10.95
CA ASP A 311 20.48 22.34 12.39
C ASP A 311 21.69 21.47 12.68
N ALA A 312 22.84 22.13 12.83
CA ALA A 312 24.11 21.46 13.10
C ALA A 312 24.18 20.82 14.49
N ALA A 313 23.32 21.23 15.44
CA ALA A 313 23.28 20.70 16.79
C ALA A 313 22.46 19.40 16.91
N SER A 314 21.66 19.08 15.89
CA SER A 314 20.82 17.88 15.86
C SER A 314 21.66 16.61 15.78
N THR A 315 21.74 15.89 16.90
CA THR A 315 22.41 14.58 16.98
C THR A 315 21.76 13.57 16.05
N ALA A 316 20.43 13.56 15.95
CA ALA A 316 19.69 12.67 15.06
C ALA A 316 20.09 12.86 13.58
N LEU A 317 20.24 14.10 13.13
CA LEU A 317 20.67 14.39 11.76
C LEU A 317 22.15 14.03 11.53
N GLN A 318 23.01 14.27 12.51
CA GLN A 318 24.41 13.86 12.44
C GLN A 318 24.55 12.33 12.37
N ASP A 319 23.74 11.59 13.12
CA ASP A 319 23.77 10.12 13.13
C ASP A 319 23.23 9.56 11.82
N LEU A 320 22.12 10.12 11.29
CA LEU A 320 21.62 9.78 9.96
C LEU A 320 22.67 10.06 8.87
N LEU A 321 23.38 11.20 8.94
CA LEU A 321 24.44 11.51 7.99
C LEU A 321 25.59 10.50 8.04
N LYS A 322 26.07 10.14 9.25
CA LYS A 322 27.11 9.11 9.42
C LYS A 322 26.66 7.76 8.88
N GLN A 323 25.40 7.39 9.15
CA GLN A 323 24.83 6.13 8.66
C GLN A 323 24.72 6.12 7.13
N ALA A 324 24.27 7.23 6.53
CA ALA A 324 24.22 7.40 5.09
C ALA A 324 25.62 7.27 4.48
N GLN A 325 26.62 7.96 5.04
CA GLN A 325 28.01 7.92 4.59
C GLN A 325 28.60 6.51 4.63
N ALA A 326 28.33 5.76 5.71
CA ALA A 326 28.76 4.37 5.83
C ALA A 326 28.12 3.45 4.77
N GLU A 327 26.87 3.71 4.36
CA GLU A 327 26.24 2.98 3.27
C GLU A 327 26.79 3.42 1.90
N THR A 328 26.95 4.71 1.66
CA THR A 328 27.43 5.25 0.38
C THR A 328 28.90 4.92 0.10
N THR A 329 29.70 4.58 1.12
CA THR A 329 31.06 4.05 0.91
C THR A 329 31.07 2.62 0.36
N GLU A 330 29.97 1.89 0.51
CA GLU A 330 29.83 0.54 -0.03
C GLU A 330 29.42 0.55 -1.50
N THR A 331 29.70 -0.57 -2.19
CA THR A 331 29.19 -0.79 -3.54
C THR A 331 27.66 -0.98 -3.54
N VAL A 332 27.00 -0.69 -4.65
CA VAL A 332 25.55 -0.85 -4.81
C VAL A 332 25.09 -2.27 -4.46
N VAL A 333 25.85 -3.30 -4.87
CA VAL A 333 25.55 -4.71 -4.57
C VAL A 333 25.52 -4.98 -3.07
N VAL A 334 26.46 -4.38 -2.32
CA VAL A 334 26.51 -4.51 -0.85
C VAL A 334 25.36 -3.74 -0.20
N GLN A 335 25.02 -2.55 -0.70
CA GLN A 335 23.88 -1.77 -0.23
C GLN A 335 22.55 -2.52 -0.38
N GLU A 336 22.27 -3.07 -1.56
CA GLU A 336 21.07 -3.86 -1.83
C GLU A 336 20.96 -5.08 -0.90
N ARG A 337 22.10 -5.75 -0.68
CA ARG A 337 22.14 -6.91 0.21
C ARG A 337 21.95 -6.54 1.66
N MET A 338 22.58 -5.46 2.13
CA MET A 338 22.36 -4.92 3.46
C MET A 338 20.91 -4.51 3.67
N HIS A 339 20.30 -3.88 2.66
CA HIS A 339 18.90 -3.52 2.69
C HIS A 339 18.00 -4.75 2.87
N LYS A 340 18.24 -5.81 2.10
CA LYS A 340 17.51 -7.07 2.20
C LYS A 340 17.67 -7.72 3.58
N LEU A 341 18.90 -7.82 4.09
CA LEU A 341 19.17 -8.35 5.43
C LEU A 341 18.44 -7.56 6.52
N ARG A 342 18.35 -6.23 6.40
CA ARG A 342 17.57 -5.39 7.33
C ARG A 342 16.08 -5.67 7.25
N GLN A 343 15.53 -5.91 6.05
CA GLN A 343 14.12 -6.27 5.87
C GLN A 343 13.82 -7.63 6.52
N GLU A 344 14.64 -8.65 6.25
CA GLU A 344 14.52 -9.99 6.83
C GLU A 344 14.59 -9.92 8.37
N LYS A 345 15.57 -9.19 8.91
CA LYS A 345 15.69 -9.00 10.37
C LYS A 345 14.46 -8.33 11.00
N ARG A 346 13.81 -7.40 10.30
CA ARG A 346 12.54 -6.80 10.77
C ARG A 346 11.40 -7.81 10.73
N GLN A 347 11.29 -8.59 9.66
CA GLN A 347 10.28 -9.65 9.55
C GLN A 347 10.45 -10.72 10.62
N ASP A 348 11.68 -11.15 10.89
CA ASP A 348 12.00 -12.10 11.97
C ASP A 348 11.64 -11.53 13.34
N ALA A 349 11.94 -10.24 13.58
CA ALA A 349 11.57 -9.59 14.83
C ALA A 349 10.05 -9.56 15.03
N LYS A 350 9.29 -9.26 13.96
CA LYS A 350 7.82 -9.33 13.99
C LYS A 350 7.30 -10.74 14.24
N LEU A 351 7.88 -11.74 13.58
CA LEU A 351 7.49 -13.13 13.76
C LEU A 351 7.74 -13.59 15.21
N GLN A 352 8.88 -13.20 15.77
CA GLN A 352 9.19 -13.48 17.17
C GLN A 352 8.22 -12.80 18.14
N ASP A 353 7.87 -11.54 17.88
CA ASP A 353 6.91 -10.80 18.70
C ASP A 353 5.50 -11.41 18.61
N LEU A 354 5.07 -11.78 17.41
CA LEU A 354 3.82 -12.51 17.18
C LEU A 354 3.81 -13.86 17.90
N MET A 355 4.90 -14.64 17.82
CA MET A 355 5.03 -15.91 18.53
C MET A 355 4.99 -15.73 20.06
N LYS A 356 5.55 -14.64 20.59
CA LYS A 356 5.44 -14.31 22.03
C LYS A 356 4.02 -13.93 22.41
N GLY A 357 3.33 -13.16 21.57
CA GLY A 357 1.94 -12.73 21.77
C GLY A 357 0.91 -13.85 21.65
N LEU A 358 1.18 -14.88 20.84
CA LEU A 358 0.35 -16.08 20.68
C LEU A 358 0.49 -17.09 21.84
N GLY A 359 1.34 -16.81 22.82
CA GLY A 359 1.37 -17.54 24.08
C GLY A 359 2.75 -18.05 24.44
N GLY A 360 3.27 -17.53 25.55
CA GLY A 360 3.89 -18.38 26.55
C GLY A 360 2.90 -19.47 26.99
N ASN A 361 2.74 -20.49 26.16
CA ASN A 361 2.39 -21.88 26.48
C ASN A 361 2.24 -22.77 25.23
N VAL A 362 3.02 -22.53 24.17
CA VAL A 362 3.42 -23.67 23.31
C VAL A 362 4.57 -24.36 24.02
N GLN A 363 4.21 -25.24 24.96
CA GLN A 363 5.12 -26.23 25.49
C GLN A 363 5.46 -27.18 24.33
N MET A 364 6.49 -26.83 23.56
CA MET A 364 7.21 -27.81 22.77
C MET A 364 7.58 -28.94 23.72
N PHE A 365 7.04 -30.12 23.44
CA PHE A 365 7.22 -31.35 24.17
C PHE A 365 8.72 -31.56 24.44
N ASN A 366 9.17 -31.25 25.66
CA ASN A 366 10.47 -31.65 26.14
C ASN A 366 10.23 -32.71 27.21
N PRO A 367 10.44 -34.00 26.92
CA PRO A 367 10.29 -35.05 27.92
C PRO A 367 11.52 -35.01 28.84
N GLY A 368 11.44 -34.25 29.94
CA GLY A 368 12.44 -34.34 31.01
C GLY A 368 12.49 -33.16 31.98
N GLY A 369 11.93 -33.37 33.18
CA GLY A 369 12.16 -32.60 34.42
C GLY A 369 11.35 -31.29 34.53
N GLY A 370 10.65 -30.95 35.60
CA GLY A 370 10.68 -31.43 36.98
C GLY A 370 10.75 -30.25 37.95
N GLY A 371 9.59 -29.69 38.33
CA GLY A 371 9.39 -28.99 39.62
C GLY A 371 9.48 -27.46 39.67
N GLY A 372 8.50 -26.83 40.34
CA GLY A 372 8.69 -25.59 41.12
C GLY A 372 7.77 -24.39 40.77
N MET A 373 6.70 -24.21 41.54
CA MET A 373 5.73 -23.10 41.49
C MET A 373 6.17 -21.93 42.39
N GLY A 374 5.91 -20.67 41.99
CA GLY A 374 6.08 -19.49 42.86
C GLY A 374 5.70 -18.13 42.25
N ASP A 375 4.46 -17.72 42.50
CA ASP A 375 3.89 -16.37 42.73
C ASP A 375 4.02 -15.21 41.72
N LEU A 376 2.86 -14.89 41.12
CA LEU A 376 2.48 -13.59 40.53
C LEU A 376 1.55 -12.83 41.50
N SER A 377 2.07 -11.80 42.18
CA SER A 377 1.26 -10.69 42.72
C SER A 377 2.12 -9.50 43.15
N GLY A 378 1.85 -8.33 42.55
CA GLY A 378 2.25 -7.01 43.06
C GLY A 378 3.40 -6.33 42.31
N LEU A 379 3.10 -5.31 41.51
CA LEU A 379 3.41 -3.90 41.85
C LEU A 379 3.08 -2.95 40.68
N LEU A 380 1.79 -2.76 40.41
CA LEU A 380 1.27 -1.62 39.65
C LEU A 380 0.51 -0.71 40.61
N ALA A 381 1.21 0.27 41.21
CA ALA A 381 0.62 1.44 41.85
C ALA A 381 1.75 2.43 42.20
N GLY A 382 1.74 3.61 41.56
CA GLY A 382 2.80 4.59 41.74
C GLY A 382 2.49 5.95 41.14
N LEU A 383 1.50 6.61 41.74
CA LEU A 383 1.36 8.07 41.89
C LEU A 383 1.02 8.93 40.65
N GLY A 384 -0.23 9.41 40.67
CA GLY A 384 -0.59 10.70 40.09
C GLY A 384 -0.30 11.87 41.05
N GLY A 385 -0.31 13.08 40.50
CA GLY A 385 -0.49 14.33 41.26
C GLY A 385 0.18 15.57 40.64
N GLY A 386 -0.64 16.54 40.22
CA GLY A 386 -0.33 17.97 40.39
C GLY A 386 -0.02 18.85 39.17
N GLY A 387 -1.06 19.50 38.62
CA GLY A 387 -1.17 20.97 38.45
C GLY A 387 -0.15 21.80 37.63
N GLY A 388 -0.67 22.49 36.59
CA GLY A 388 -0.38 23.92 36.36
C GLY A 388 0.49 24.33 35.16
N MET A 389 -0.12 25.08 34.23
CA MET A 389 0.44 26.12 33.33
C MET A 389 1.31 25.74 32.12
N GLY A 390 1.04 26.46 31.01
CA GLY A 390 2.08 26.96 30.10
C GLY A 390 2.07 26.39 28.68
N GLY A 391 1.60 27.18 27.72
CA GLY A 391 1.75 26.90 26.30
C GLY A 391 3.22 26.81 25.87
N GLY A 392 3.47 25.95 24.87
CA GLY A 392 4.80 25.74 24.30
C GLY A 392 5.01 24.28 23.97
N TYR A 393 4.46 23.79 22.85
CA TYR A 393 4.95 22.54 22.26
C TYR A 393 6.29 22.82 21.57
N GLY A 394 7.31 23.01 22.39
CA GLY A 394 8.71 22.89 22.02
C GLY A 394 9.13 21.41 22.06
N GLY A 395 9.89 21.00 21.05
CA GLY A 395 11.00 20.06 21.23
C GLY A 395 10.70 18.71 21.89
N GLY A 396 9.74 17.94 21.38
CA GLY A 396 9.70 16.50 21.60
C GLY A 396 10.70 15.80 20.68
N GLY A 397 11.98 15.84 21.03
CA GLY A 397 12.99 14.95 20.48
C GLY A 397 12.57 13.51 20.79
N GLY A 398 12.00 12.82 19.81
CA GLY A 398 11.88 11.38 19.83
C GLY A 398 13.28 10.81 19.78
N GLY A 399 13.89 10.64 20.96
CA GLY A 399 15.11 9.86 21.10
C GLY A 399 14.84 8.48 20.51
N PHE A 400 15.52 8.19 19.41
CA PHE A 400 15.57 6.85 18.85
C PHE A 400 16.15 5.95 19.94
N GLY A 401 15.27 5.22 20.62
CA GLY A 401 15.61 4.40 21.76
C GLY A 401 16.64 3.37 21.37
N GLY A 402 17.83 3.46 21.96
CA GLY A 402 18.81 2.39 21.95
C GLY A 402 18.21 1.14 22.57
N PHE A 403 18.07 0.08 21.78
CA PHE A 403 17.62 -1.22 22.25
C PHE A 403 18.80 -1.99 22.85
N GLY A 404 19.03 -1.77 24.15
CA GLY A 404 19.81 -2.68 24.99
C GLY A 404 18.88 -3.61 25.79
N GLY A 405 19.06 -4.93 25.67
CA GLY A 405 18.53 -5.91 26.62
C GLY A 405 18.06 -7.24 26.02
N GLY A 406 18.84 -8.33 26.24
CA GLY A 406 18.39 -9.74 26.11
C GLY A 406 19.14 -10.57 25.05
N ALA A 407 20.23 -11.24 25.44
CA ALA A 407 21.17 -11.93 24.55
C ALA A 407 20.72 -13.33 24.08
N LYS A 408 20.29 -13.41 22.81
CA LYS A 408 20.98 -14.28 21.82
C LYS A 408 21.77 -13.31 20.94
N ALA A 409 23.05 -13.59 20.65
CA ALA A 409 23.92 -12.68 19.90
C ALA A 409 23.35 -12.42 18.50
N ARG A 410 22.58 -11.32 18.36
CA ARG A 410 22.12 -10.82 17.06
C ARG A 410 23.35 -10.26 16.35
N MET A 411 23.54 -10.62 15.07
CA MET A 411 24.62 -10.05 14.26
C MET A 411 24.58 -8.53 14.31
N THR A 412 25.75 -7.94 14.57
CA THR A 412 25.96 -6.50 14.51
C THR A 412 25.84 -6.00 13.07
N GLU A 413 25.59 -4.71 12.89
CA GLU A 413 25.49 -4.12 11.56
C GLU A 413 26.80 -4.24 10.77
N GLU A 414 27.93 -4.19 11.46
CA GLU A 414 29.24 -4.43 10.87
C GLU A 414 29.48 -5.89 10.47
N GLN A 415 29.00 -6.86 11.27
CA GLN A 415 29.01 -8.27 10.89
C GLN A 415 28.14 -8.54 9.66
N MET A 416 26.92 -7.96 9.60
CA MET A 416 26.06 -8.05 8.43
C MET A 416 26.73 -7.44 7.19
N ARG A 417 27.40 -6.30 7.36
CA ARG A 417 28.14 -5.64 6.27
C ARG A 417 29.33 -6.48 5.79
N GLY A 418 30.07 -7.11 6.71
CA GLY A 418 31.13 -8.07 6.38
C GLY A 418 30.63 -9.25 5.56
N MET A 419 29.48 -9.83 5.93
CA MET A 419 28.83 -10.89 5.15
C MET A 419 28.35 -10.42 3.79
N ALA A 420 27.80 -9.21 3.71
CA ALA A 420 27.34 -8.62 2.46
C ALA A 420 28.52 -8.39 1.50
N ARG A 421 29.65 -7.86 1.99
CA ARG A 421 30.90 -7.71 1.21
C ARG A 421 31.45 -9.04 0.75
N ALA A 422 31.62 -10.00 1.66
CA ALA A 422 32.18 -11.32 1.35
C ALA A 422 31.38 -12.00 0.24
N ALA A 423 30.07 -11.91 0.32
CA ALA A 423 29.20 -12.56 -0.63
C ALA A 423 28.92 -11.74 -1.90
N ALA A 424 29.26 -10.44 -1.93
CA ALA A 424 29.38 -9.65 -3.16
C ALA A 424 30.71 -9.89 -3.89
N SER A 425 31.77 -10.24 -3.16
CA SER A 425 33.09 -10.60 -3.70
C SER A 425 33.21 -12.06 -4.14
N ALA A 426 32.23 -12.91 -3.80
CA ALA A 426 32.22 -14.30 -4.22
C ALA A 426 32.07 -14.35 -5.75
N PRO A 427 32.97 -15.03 -6.49
CA PRO A 427 32.75 -15.27 -7.91
C PRO A 427 31.41 -15.98 -8.04
N ALA A 428 30.61 -15.60 -9.05
CA ALA A 428 29.34 -16.25 -9.35
C ALA A 428 29.59 -17.76 -9.52
N ALA A 429 29.48 -18.51 -8.43
CA ALA A 429 29.62 -19.94 -8.46
C ALA A 429 28.48 -20.42 -9.35
N ALA A 430 28.86 -21.01 -10.48
CA ALA A 430 27.96 -21.75 -11.34
C ALA A 430 26.99 -22.52 -10.43
N SER A 431 25.70 -22.31 -10.65
CA SER A 431 24.64 -23.07 -10.00
C SER A 431 24.89 -24.55 -10.22
N ALA A 432 25.59 -25.19 -9.28
CA ALA A 432 25.66 -26.62 -9.19
C ALA A 432 24.25 -27.08 -8.80
N PRO A 433 23.61 -27.97 -9.58
CA PRO A 433 22.31 -28.48 -9.19
C PRO A 433 22.46 -29.19 -7.86
N ALA A 434 21.53 -28.91 -6.95
CA ALA A 434 21.41 -29.59 -5.67
C ALA A 434 21.42 -31.11 -5.92
N ALA A 435 22.50 -31.77 -5.50
CA ALA A 435 22.51 -33.22 -5.38
C ALA A 435 21.52 -33.58 -4.26
N SER A 436 20.31 -33.97 -4.66
CA SER A 436 19.37 -34.66 -3.80
C SER A 436 20.02 -35.95 -3.32
N GLY A 437 20.47 -35.94 -2.06
CA GLY A 437 20.87 -37.15 -1.36
C GLY A 437 19.64 -38.03 -1.12
N GLU A 438 19.36 -38.94 -2.05
CA GLU A 438 18.57 -40.13 -1.75
C GLU A 438 19.50 -41.14 -1.08
N THR A 439 19.44 -41.19 0.26
CA THR A 439 19.94 -42.33 1.02
C THR A 439 19.05 -43.53 0.74
N VAL A 440 19.51 -44.41 -0.15
CA VAL A 440 18.95 -45.75 -0.36
C VAL A 440 19.30 -46.62 0.85
N TRP A 441 18.29 -47.14 1.53
CA TRP A 441 18.42 -48.22 2.50
C TRP A 441 18.66 -49.55 1.74
N GLU A 442 19.89 -50.06 1.76
CA GLU A 442 20.19 -51.42 1.33
C GLU A 442 19.95 -52.40 2.49
N SER A 443 18.89 -53.21 2.37
CA SER A 443 18.69 -54.39 3.21
C SER A 443 19.48 -55.57 2.63
N SER A 444 20.42 -56.07 3.41
CA SER A 444 21.20 -57.27 3.16
C SER A 444 20.34 -58.54 3.06
N THR A 445 20.47 -59.29 1.96
CA THR A 445 20.22 -60.73 1.95
C THR A 445 21.36 -61.46 1.25
N SER A 446 21.95 -62.38 2.01
CA SER A 446 23.10 -63.21 1.67
C SER A 446 22.69 -64.40 0.79
N ALA A 447 23.41 -64.56 -0.32
CA ALA A 447 23.92 -65.78 -0.96
C ALA A 447 23.18 -67.12 -0.78
N ALA A 448 22.84 -67.77 -1.90
CA ALA A 448 23.47 -69.05 -2.29
C ALA A 448 23.05 -69.54 -3.69
N ALA A 449 24.06 -69.92 -4.47
CA ALA A 449 24.15 -71.04 -5.42
C ALA A 449 23.32 -71.06 -6.74
N ALA A 450 24.07 -71.03 -7.84
CA ALA A 450 23.73 -71.40 -9.23
C ALA A 450 23.71 -72.95 -9.43
N PRO A 451 23.67 -73.55 -10.66
CA PRO A 451 23.49 -72.98 -12.01
C PRO A 451 22.59 -73.78 -13.00
N ALA A 452 22.40 -73.17 -14.18
CA ALA A 452 22.30 -73.76 -15.53
C ALA A 452 21.16 -74.72 -15.91
N ALA A 453 20.42 -74.36 -16.98
CA ALA A 453 20.34 -75.13 -18.23
C ALA A 453 19.33 -74.50 -19.23
N THR A 454 19.87 -74.09 -20.39
CA THR A 454 19.38 -74.28 -21.77
C THR A 454 17.88 -74.44 -22.09
N SER A 455 17.48 -73.63 -23.08
CA SER A 455 16.59 -73.94 -24.23
C SER A 455 15.14 -74.38 -23.96
N PHE A 456 14.17 -73.66 -24.54
CA PHE A 456 13.44 -74.11 -25.74
C PHE A 456 12.56 -72.97 -26.27
N GLY A 457 12.46 -72.89 -27.60
CA GLY A 457 11.58 -71.97 -28.34
C GLY A 457 10.10 -72.41 -28.36
N PRO A 458 9.29 -71.82 -29.24
CA PRO A 458 8.00 -71.25 -28.88
C PRO A 458 6.79 -72.12 -29.23
N LYS A 459 5.64 -71.80 -28.61
CA LYS A 459 4.34 -71.67 -29.27
C LYS A 459 3.36 -70.91 -28.39
#